data_AF-A0AAJ2ITB1-F1
#
_entry.id   AF-A0AAJ2ITB1-F1
#
_cell.length_a   1.000
_cell.length_b   1.000
_cell.length_c   1.000
_cell.angle_alpha   90.00
_cell.angle_beta   90.00
_cell.angle_gamma   90.00
#
_symmetry.space_group_name_H-M   'P 1'
#
loop_
_entity.id
_entity.type
_entity.pdbx_description
1 polymer ?
#
loop_
_entity_poly.entity_id
_entity_poly.type
_entity_poly.pdbx_seq_one_letter_code
_entity_poly.pdbx_strand_id
1 'polypeptide(L)'
;MNHLMEIAIIGVIIAFQTFAGYRENKYLGALLPLAFMAAVGVFLYRGALGFNFKDIVMPFVGLFVLIMLYQGGKESRKSKINKELEKMKAKDISKRK
;
A
#
# COMPACT_ATOMS: atom_id res chain seq x y z
N MET A 1 -9.98 -16.72 -16.52
CA MET A 1 -9.70 -15.26 -16.57
C MET A 1 -8.48 -15.06 -17.45
N ASN A 2 -8.47 -14.03 -18.30
CA ASN A 2 -7.34 -13.80 -19.21
C ASN A 2 -6.15 -13.23 -18.41
N HIS A 3 -4.93 -13.71 -18.64
CA HIS A 3 -3.73 -13.26 -17.89
C HIS A 3 -3.54 -11.73 -17.92
N LEU A 4 -3.93 -11.10 -19.03
CA LEU A 4 -3.93 -9.63 -19.17
C LEU A 4 -4.83 -8.93 -18.15
N MET A 5 -6.00 -9.50 -17.85
CA MET A 5 -6.93 -8.93 -16.87
C MET A 5 -6.38 -9.02 -15.45
N GLU A 6 -5.71 -10.13 -15.12
CA GLU A 6 -5.10 -10.32 -13.80
C GLU A 6 -3.98 -9.30 -13.56
N ILE A 7 -3.09 -9.12 -14.55
CA ILE A 7 -2.02 -8.12 -14.48
C ILE A 7 -2.59 -6.71 -14.35
N ALA A 8 -3.64 -6.39 -15.11
CA ALA A 8 -4.28 -5.08 -15.03
C ALA A 8 -4.86 -4.80 -13.63
N ILE A 9 -5.53 -5.78 -13.02
CA ILE A 9 -6.09 -5.65 -11.67
C ILE A 9 -4.97 -5.42 -10.64
N ILE A 10 -3.90 -6.21 -10.71
CA ILE A 10 -2.73 -6.05 -9.83
C ILE A 10 -2.13 -4.64 -9.99
N GLY A 11 -1.97 -4.18 -11.23
CA GLY A 11 -1.46 -2.84 -11.52
C GLY A 11 -2.33 -1.72 -10.93
N VAL A 12 -3.66 -1.85 -11.04
CA VAL A 12 -4.61 -0.89 -10.44
C VAL A 12 -4.52 -0.89 -8.92
N ILE A 13 -4.43 -2.06 -8.28
CA ILE A 13 -4.30 -2.17 -6.82
C ILE A 13 -3.02 -1.49 -6.34
N ILE A 14 -1.89 -1.76 -7.01
CA ILE A 14 -0.60 -1.13 -6.69
C ILE A 14 -0.70 0.39 -6.85
N ALA A 15 -1.18 0.87 -8.00
CA ALA A 15 -1.30 2.29 -8.28
C ALA A 15 -2.20 3.00 -7.25
N PHE A 16 -3.36 2.42 -6.94
CA PHE A 16 -4.28 2.98 -5.97
C PHE A 16 -3.67 3.02 -4.56
N GLN A 17 -3.04 1.93 -4.10
CA GLN A 17 -2.43 1.88 -2.77
C GLN A 17 -1.28 2.87 -2.61
N THR A 18 -0.36 2.89 -3.58
CA THR A 18 0.75 3.83 -3.57
C THR A 18 0.26 5.27 -3.66
N PHE A 19 -0.79 5.54 -4.43
CA PHE A 19 -1.39 6.88 -4.53
C PHE A 19 -2.08 7.32 -3.24
N ALA A 20 -2.85 6.43 -2.61
CA ALA A 20 -3.46 6.67 -1.30
C ALA A 20 -2.40 6.98 -0.24
N GLY A 21 -1.29 6.23 -0.27
CA GLY A 21 -0.10 6.46 0.54
C GLY A 21 0.52 7.83 0.28
N TYR A 22 0.73 8.17 -0.99
CA TYR A 22 1.32 9.44 -1.41
C TYR A 22 0.45 10.63 -0.97
N ARG A 23 -0.88 10.53 -1.01
CA ARG A 23 -1.78 11.57 -0.49
C ARG A 23 -1.90 11.59 1.03
N GLU A 24 -1.28 10.65 1.74
CA GLU A 24 -1.42 10.45 3.19
C GLU A 24 -2.88 10.29 3.67
N ASN A 25 -3.76 9.82 2.78
CA ASN A 25 -5.16 9.61 3.11
C ASN A 25 -5.34 8.23 3.75
N LYS A 26 -5.42 8.21 5.08
CA LYS A 26 -5.60 7.00 5.88
C LYS A 26 -6.85 6.20 5.48
N TYR A 27 -7.95 6.87 5.14
CA TYR A 27 -9.20 6.21 4.78
C TYR A 27 -9.09 5.47 3.44
N LEU A 28 -8.48 6.11 2.44
CA LEU A 28 -8.26 5.47 1.14
C LEU A 28 -7.25 4.31 1.25
N GLY A 29 -6.20 4.47 2.06
CA GLY A 29 -5.21 3.42 2.29
C GLY A 29 -5.79 2.19 2.98
N ALA A 30 -6.72 2.39 3.93
CA ALA A 30 -7.37 1.32 4.68
C ALA A 30 -8.50 0.61 3.92
N LEU A 31 -9.07 1.24 2.89
CA LEU A 31 -10.24 0.71 2.17
C LEU A 31 -10.03 -0.70 1.62
N LEU A 32 -8.96 -0.91 0.86
CA LEU A 32 -8.63 -2.21 0.26
C LEU A 32 -8.19 -3.26 1.31
N PRO A 33 -7.33 -2.95 2.31
CA PRO A 33 -7.03 -3.87 3.39
C PRO A 33 -8.28 -4.35 4.15
N LEU A 34 -9.21 -3.44 4.45
CA LEU A 34 -10.46 -3.78 5.12
C LEU A 34 -11.36 -4.64 4.23
N ALA A 35 -11.52 -4.27 2.95
CA ALA A 35 -12.30 -5.05 1.99
C ALA A 35 -11.71 -6.46 1.81
N PHE A 36 -10.39 -6.57 1.73
CA PHE A 36 -9.68 -7.85 1.65
C PHE A 36 -9.90 -8.69 2.91
N MET A 37 -9.79 -8.09 4.10
CA MET A 37 -10.03 -8.78 5.37
C MET A 37 -11.48 -9.28 5.48
N ALA A 38 -12.46 -8.46 5.05
CA ALA A 38 -13.86 -8.85 5.00
C ALA A 38 -14.08 -10.02 4.02
N ALA A 39 -13.46 -9.98 2.84
CA ALA A 39 -13.53 -11.08 1.88
C ALA A 39 -12.96 -12.39 2.45
N VAL A 40 -11.81 -12.34 3.12
CA VAL A 40 -11.23 -13.49 3.83
C VAL A 40 -12.21 -14.02 4.88
N GLY A 41 -12.82 -13.15 5.67
CA GLY A 41 -13.83 -13.54 6.68
C GLY A 41 -15.04 -14.25 6.07
N VAL A 42 -15.53 -13.77 4.92
CA VAL A 42 -16.61 -14.43 4.17
C VAL A 42 -16.18 -15.82 3.67
N PHE A 43 -14.96 -15.96 3.16
CA PHE A 43 -14.45 -17.26 2.71
C PHE A 43 -14.27 -18.25 3.87
N LEU A 44 -13.83 -17.78 5.04
CA LEU A 44 -13.76 -18.58 6.26
C LEU A 44 -15.17 -19.05 6.68
N TYR A 45 -16.14 -18.13 6.73
CA TYR A 45 -17.51 -18.45 7.14
C TYR A 45 -18.19 -19.47 6.22
N ARG A 46 -17.90 -19.42 4.91
CA ARG A 46 -18.43 -20.37 3.92
C ARG A 46 -17.71 -21.72 3.92
N GLY A 47 -16.70 -21.93 4.76
CA GLY A 47 -15.90 -23.15 4.78
C GLY A 47 -15.06 -23.34 3.50
N ALA A 48 -14.82 -22.28 2.74
CA ALA A 48 -14.08 -22.34 1.47
C ALA A 48 -12.55 -22.41 1.68
N LEU A 49 -12.08 -22.23 2.91
CA LEU A 49 -10.66 -22.31 3.28
C LEU A 49 -10.42 -23.62 4.04
N GLY A 50 -9.49 -24.44 3.54
CA GLY A 50 -9.22 -25.78 4.04
C GLY A 50 -8.29 -25.83 5.25
N PHE A 51 -8.01 -24.68 5.88
CA PHE A 51 -7.03 -24.53 6.97
C PHE A 51 -5.63 -25.07 6.64
N ASN A 52 -5.29 -25.16 5.36
CA ASN A 52 -3.95 -25.52 4.92
C ASN A 52 -2.99 -24.35 5.13
N PHE A 53 -1.68 -24.62 5.16
CA PHE A 53 -0.65 -23.59 5.35
C PHE A 53 -0.85 -22.38 4.42
N LYS A 54 -1.18 -22.63 3.14
CA LYS A 54 -1.48 -21.58 2.16
C LYS A 54 -2.67 -20.70 2.57
N ASP A 55 -3.75 -21.30 3.03
CA ASP A 55 -4.99 -20.60 3.39
C ASP A 55 -4.82 -19.77 4.67
N ILE A 56 -3.94 -20.22 5.57
CA ILE A 56 -3.56 -19.47 6.76
C ILE A 56 -2.64 -18.31 6.41
N VAL A 57 -1.64 -18.52 5.55
CA VAL A 57 -0.61 -17.51 5.24
C VAL A 57 -1.11 -16.44 4.26
N MET A 58 -1.98 -16.80 3.32
CA MET A 58 -2.47 -15.89 2.27
C MET A 58 -3.09 -14.59 2.82
N PRO A 59 -3.94 -14.60 3.86
CA PRO A 59 -4.48 -13.37 4.46
C PRO A 59 -3.38 -12.45 5.02
N PHE A 60 -2.37 -13.01 5.68
CA PHE A 60 -1.28 -12.21 6.25
C PHE A 60 -0.43 -11.58 5.15
N VAL A 61 -0.04 -12.36 4.15
CA VAL A 61 0.76 -11.86 3.02
C VAL A 61 0.01 -10.80 2.23
N GLY A 62 -1.27 -11.05 1.91
CA GLY A 62 -2.11 -10.10 1.17
C GLY A 62 -2.27 -8.76 1.90
N LEU A 63 -2.57 -8.80 3.20
CA LEU A 63 -2.65 -7.58 4.03
C LEU A 63 -1.31 -6.86 4.11
N PHE A 64 -0.22 -7.60 4.32
CA PHE A 64 1.11 -7.02 4.47
C PHE A 64 1.55 -6.30 3.19
N VAL A 65 1.32 -6.90 2.03
CA VAL A 65 1.59 -6.28 0.72
C VAL A 65 0.81 -4.98 0.54
N LEU A 66 -0.50 -4.97 0.83
CA LEU A 66 -1.32 -3.76 0.72
C LEU A 66 -0.83 -2.64 1.63
N ILE A 67 -0.48 -2.97 2.89
CA ILE A 67 0.06 -2.01 3.86
C ILE A 67 1.43 -1.48 3.42
N MET A 68 2.32 -2.35 2.91
CA MET A 68 3.62 -1.95 2.40
C MET A 68 3.51 -0.99 1.21
N LEU A 69 2.60 -1.24 0.28
CA LEU A 69 2.36 -0.36 -0.87
C LEU A 69 1.91 1.04 -0.44
N TYR A 70 1.02 1.11 0.54
CA TYR A 70 0.60 2.38 1.15
C TYR A 70 1.78 3.10 1.83
N GLN A 71 2.55 2.38 2.67
CA GLN A 71 3.69 2.96 3.36
C GLN A 71 4.77 3.46 2.39
N GLY A 72 5.07 2.69 1.35
CA GLY A 72 6.02 3.11 0.31
C GLY A 72 5.58 4.39 -0.40
N GLY A 73 4.28 4.54 -0.69
CA GLY A 73 3.74 5.79 -1.23
C GLY A 73 3.92 6.98 -0.30
N LYS A 74 3.63 6.80 1.00
CA LYS A 74 3.79 7.83 2.03
C LYS A 74 5.25 8.24 2.22
N GLU A 75 6.15 7.27 2.29
CA GLU A 75 7.57 7.51 2.46
C GLU A 75 8.20 8.20 1.24
N SER A 76 7.73 7.88 0.03
CA SER A 76 8.12 8.58 -1.19
C SER A 76 7.81 10.08 -1.12
N ARG A 77 6.62 10.47 -0.64
CA ARG A 77 6.31 11.90 -0.42
C ARG A 77 7.19 12.52 0.65
N LYS A 78 7.34 11.86 1.80
CA LYS A 78 8.16 12.34 2.91
C LYS A 78 9.62 12.57 2.51
N SER A 79 10.20 11.64 1.75
CA SER A 79 11.58 11.77 1.26
C SER A 79 11.75 12.93 0.27
N LYS A 80 10.76 13.20 -0.59
CA LYS A 80 10.78 14.38 -1.47
C LYS A 80 10.76 15.69 -0.67
N ILE A 81 9.87 15.79 0.32
CA ILE A 81 9.79 16.98 1.19
C ILE A 81 11.10 17.19 1.95
N ASN A 82 11.69 16.12 2.53
CA ASN A 82 12.96 16.22 3.24
C ASN A 82 14.10 16.70 2.33
N LYS A 83 14.18 16.20 1.10
CA LYS A 83 15.17 16.67 0.11
C LYS A 83 15.00 18.14 -0.25
N GLU A 84 13.76 18.63 -0.35
CA GLU A 84 13.49 20.06 -0.57
C GLU A 84 13.88 20.92 0.64
N LEU A 85 13.58 20.46 1.85
CA LEU A 85 13.99 21.13 3.10
C LEU A 85 15.52 21.21 3.23
N GLU A 86 16.25 20.15 2.87
CA GLU A 86 17.72 20.14 2.88
C GLU A 86 18.30 21.15 1.88
N LYS A 87 17.72 21.26 0.68
CA LYS A 87 18.12 22.27 -0.31
C LYS A 87 17.90 23.69 0.20
N MET A 88 16.79 23.94 0.88
CA MET A 88 16.50 25.25 1.50
C MET A 88 17.52 25.57 2.60
N LYS A 89 17.79 24.63 3.52
CA LYS A 89 18.81 24.80 4.57
C LYS A 89 20.20 25.10 4.01
N ALA A 90 20.62 24.38 2.96
CA ALA A 90 21.93 24.60 2.33
C ALA A 90 22.04 26.01 1.70
N LYS A 91 20.96 26.48 1.06
CA LYS A 91 20.91 27.82 0.45
C LYS A 91 20.92 28.94 1.50
N ASP A 92 20.25 28.75 2.63
CA ASP A 92 20.27 29.71 3.73
C ASP A 92 21.64 29.81 4.39
N ILE A 93 22.34 28.67 4.55
CA ILE A 93 23.73 28.66 5.06
C ILE A 93 24.67 29.37 4.09
N SER A 94 24.51 29.15 2.77
CA SER A 94 25.37 29.81 1.78
C SER A 94 25.14 31.32 1.66
N LYS A 95 23.94 31.82 2.01
CA LYS A 95 23.63 33.27 2.00
C LYS A 95 24.10 34.01 3.26
N ARG A 96 24.42 33.30 4.33
CA ARG A 96 24.92 33.88 5.60
C ARG A 96 26.46 33.97 5.66
N LYS A 97 27.17 33.35 4.72
CA LYS A 97 28.60 33.52 4.49
C LYS A 97 28.84 34.61 3.47
#